data_AF-A0A0N5A7S9-F1
#
_entry.id   AF-A0A0N5A7S9-F1
#
_cell.length_a   1.000
_cell.length_b   1.000
_cell.length_c   1.000
_cell.angle_alpha   90.00
_cell.angle_beta   90.00
_cell.angle_gamma   90.00
#
_symmetry.space_group_name_H-M   'P 1'
#
loop_
_entity.id
_entity.type
_entity.pdbx_description
1 polymer ?
#
loop_
_entity_poly.entity_id
_entity_poly.type
_entity_poly.pdbx_seq_one_letter_code
_entity_poly.pdbx_strand_id
1 'polypeptide(L)'
;IALDTESAGDCADYDTAECQKKQSVCSNALYRDLLTRKCPKTCGFCTETASDTSDNCADVSSAECVDKAYLCTNVLYKDLMQKKCSATCGFCKSSADAATPASGQSSGNIYIKINLKLEGENAAQSSCVDVNPADCAKKSYLCTNAAYKSLMTEKCSKTCNFC
;
A
#
# COMPACT_ATOMS: atom_id res chain seq x y z
N ILE A 1 -1.61 -27.00 -29.03
CA ILE A 1 -1.33 -27.10 -27.59
C ILE A 1 -1.63 -25.71 -27.04
N ALA A 2 -2.86 -25.50 -26.57
CA ALA A 2 -3.26 -24.21 -26.00
C ALA A 2 -2.65 -24.09 -24.60
N LEU A 3 -2.19 -22.89 -24.30
CA LEU A 3 -1.49 -22.47 -23.10
C LEU A 3 -2.54 -22.08 -22.07
N ASP A 4 -2.74 -22.90 -21.04
CA ASP A 4 -3.67 -22.58 -19.96
C ASP A 4 -2.89 -21.90 -18.84
N THR A 5 -2.80 -20.59 -18.99
CA THR A 5 -2.34 -19.60 -18.01
C THR A 5 -2.92 -19.91 -16.64
N GLU A 6 -2.07 -20.26 -15.66
CA GLU A 6 -2.45 -20.47 -14.26
C GLU A 6 -2.98 -19.16 -13.67
N SER A 7 -4.30 -19.01 -13.69
CA SER A 7 -5.03 -17.97 -12.96
C SER A 7 -5.14 -18.39 -11.50
N ALA A 8 -4.09 -18.07 -10.72
CA ALA A 8 -4.13 -18.16 -9.27
C ALA A 8 -4.89 -16.93 -8.73
N GLY A 9 -6.19 -17.10 -8.48
CA GLY A 9 -7.00 -16.03 -7.88
C GLY A 9 -8.46 -16.39 -7.67
N ASP A 10 -9.04 -17.29 -8.47
CA ASP A 10 -10.45 -17.64 -8.32
C ASP A 10 -10.63 -19.00 -7.65
N CYS A 11 -11.55 -19.05 -6.67
CA CYS A 11 -11.94 -20.31 -6.06
C CYS A 11 -12.81 -21.14 -7.03
N ALA A 12 -12.13 -21.82 -7.95
CA ALA A 12 -12.70 -22.60 -9.01
C ALA A 12 -12.16 -24.04 -9.01
N ASP A 13 -12.98 -24.97 -9.51
CA ASP A 13 -12.53 -26.34 -9.75
C ASP A 13 -11.67 -26.40 -11.01
N TYR A 14 -10.59 -27.15 -10.94
CA TYR A 14 -9.69 -27.41 -12.06
C TYR A 14 -10.41 -28.12 -13.22
N ASP A 15 -11.23 -29.13 -12.91
CA ASP A 15 -12.11 -29.80 -13.86
C ASP A 15 -13.43 -30.13 -13.16
N THR A 16 -14.49 -29.42 -13.53
CA THR A 16 -15.80 -29.59 -12.89
C THR A 16 -16.35 -31.00 -13.06
N ALA A 17 -16.17 -31.65 -14.22
CA ALA A 17 -16.70 -32.98 -14.48
C ALA A 17 -15.97 -34.05 -13.66
N GLU A 18 -14.65 -33.92 -13.51
CA GLU A 18 -13.86 -34.80 -12.64
C GLU A 18 -14.15 -34.55 -11.16
N CYS A 19 -14.29 -33.29 -10.75
CA CYS A 19 -14.58 -32.91 -9.38
C CYS A 19 -15.96 -33.41 -8.92
N GLN A 20 -17.00 -33.33 -9.76
CA GLN A 20 -18.33 -33.87 -9.46
C GLN A 20 -18.29 -35.37 -9.17
N LYS A 21 -17.51 -36.14 -9.94
CA LYS A 21 -17.33 -37.59 -9.70
C LYS A 21 -16.62 -37.89 -8.37
N LYS A 22 -15.84 -36.94 -7.85
CA LYS A 22 -15.06 -37.06 -6.60
C LYS A 22 -15.72 -36.34 -5.41
N GLN A 23 -16.92 -35.80 -5.57
CA GLN A 23 -17.60 -35.05 -4.51
C GLN A 23 -17.84 -35.90 -3.25
N SER A 24 -18.10 -37.20 -3.42
CA SER A 24 -18.34 -38.12 -2.30
C SER A 24 -17.12 -38.36 -1.42
N VAL A 25 -15.91 -38.06 -1.90
CA VAL A 25 -14.64 -38.25 -1.16
C VAL A 25 -14.08 -36.95 -0.60
N CYS A 26 -14.81 -35.83 -0.67
CA CYS A 26 -14.37 -34.53 -0.11
C CYS A 26 -14.09 -34.59 1.41
N SER A 27 -14.75 -35.49 2.15
CA SER A 27 -14.53 -35.68 3.59
C SER A 27 -13.42 -36.69 3.92
N ASN A 28 -12.84 -37.36 2.92
CA ASN A 28 -11.79 -38.34 3.14
C ASN A 28 -10.43 -37.63 3.35
N ALA A 29 -9.83 -37.84 4.52
CA ALA A 29 -8.56 -37.22 4.90
C ALA A 29 -7.42 -37.46 3.90
N LEU A 30 -7.38 -38.63 3.24
CA LEU A 30 -6.35 -38.95 2.24
C LEU A 30 -6.45 -38.10 0.97
N TYR A 31 -7.66 -37.65 0.63
CA TYR A 31 -7.92 -36.88 -0.58
C TYR A 31 -8.11 -35.39 -0.32
N ARG A 32 -8.13 -34.97 0.95
CA ARG A 32 -8.38 -33.58 1.35
C ARG A 32 -7.45 -32.61 0.64
N ASP A 33 -6.13 -32.80 0.73
CA ASP A 33 -5.16 -31.86 0.15
C ASP A 33 -5.18 -31.80 -1.38
N LEU A 34 -5.53 -32.92 -2.02
CA LEU A 34 -5.72 -32.97 -3.47
C LEU A 34 -6.97 -32.19 -3.87
N LEU A 35 -8.08 -32.41 -3.16
CA LEU A 35 -9.37 -31.80 -3.46
C LEU A 35 -9.44 -30.34 -3.03
N THR A 36 -8.69 -29.92 -2.01
CA THR A 36 -8.52 -28.50 -1.66
C THR A 36 -7.82 -27.71 -2.76
N ARG A 37 -6.92 -28.33 -3.54
CA ARG A 37 -6.24 -27.66 -4.65
C ARG A 37 -6.97 -27.79 -5.98
N LYS A 38 -7.52 -28.96 -6.28
CA LYS A 38 -8.14 -29.26 -7.58
C LYS A 38 -9.64 -29.02 -7.62
N CYS A 39 -10.33 -29.19 -6.51
CA CYS A 39 -11.79 -29.13 -6.44
C CYS A 39 -12.30 -28.27 -5.28
N PRO A 40 -11.70 -27.09 -5.01
CA PRO A 40 -12.04 -26.31 -3.84
C PRO A 40 -13.52 -25.87 -3.84
N LYS A 41 -14.12 -25.68 -5.01
CA LYS A 41 -15.51 -25.25 -5.15
C LYS A 41 -16.48 -26.42 -4.98
N THR A 42 -16.27 -27.53 -5.68
CA THR A 42 -17.12 -28.73 -5.55
C THR A 42 -17.10 -29.31 -4.14
N CYS A 43 -15.96 -29.25 -3.45
CA CYS A 43 -15.83 -29.72 -2.08
C CYS A 43 -16.16 -28.66 -1.01
N GLY A 44 -16.55 -27.44 -1.40
CA GLY A 44 -16.91 -26.37 -0.46
C GLY A 44 -15.74 -25.87 0.40
N PHE A 45 -14.50 -26.03 -0.08
CA PHE A 45 -13.30 -25.50 0.56
C PHE A 45 -13.03 -24.03 0.21
N CYS A 46 -13.80 -23.47 -0.71
CA CYS A 46 -13.88 -22.03 -0.90
C CYS A 46 -14.35 -21.38 0.39
N THR A 47 -13.42 -20.78 1.13
CA THR A 47 -13.77 -19.75 2.10
C THR A 47 -14.01 -18.47 1.28
N GLU A 48 -15.14 -17.80 1.50
CA GLU A 48 -15.49 -16.48 0.96
C GLU A 48 -14.55 -15.37 1.48
N THR A 49 -13.24 -15.62 1.45
CA THR A 49 -12.20 -14.74 1.98
C THR A 49 -11.02 -14.70 1.02
N ALA A 50 -11.32 -14.34 -0.23
CA ALA A 50 -10.46 -13.58 -1.14
C ALA A 50 -11.15 -13.52 -2.51
N SER A 51 -12.28 -12.82 -2.58
CA SER A 51 -12.50 -12.05 -3.81
C SER A 51 -11.47 -10.93 -3.76
N ASP A 52 -10.35 -11.14 -4.43
CA ASP A 52 -9.51 -10.08 -4.98
C ASP A 52 -10.28 -9.33 -6.08
N THR A 53 -11.50 -8.88 -5.78
CA THR A 53 -12.04 -7.66 -6.38
C THR A 53 -11.46 -6.50 -5.59
N SER A 54 -10.20 -6.23 -5.90
CA SER A 54 -9.50 -4.99 -5.60
C SER A 54 -10.23 -3.80 -6.21
N ASP A 55 -11.35 -3.41 -5.60
CA ASP A 55 -12.01 -2.12 -5.87
C ASP A 55 -12.77 -1.55 -4.66
N ASN A 56 -12.99 -2.31 -3.59
CA ASN A 56 -13.49 -1.73 -2.34
C ASN A 56 -12.32 -1.27 -1.47
N CYS A 57 -11.68 -0.19 -1.93
CA CYS A 57 -10.87 0.68 -1.08
C CYS A 57 -11.80 1.35 -0.05
N ALA A 58 -12.16 0.60 0.98
CA ALA A 58 -13.06 1.08 2.01
C ALA A 58 -12.59 0.60 3.37
N ASP A 59 -12.75 1.46 4.36
CA ASP A 59 -12.57 1.09 5.74
C ASP A 59 -13.74 0.22 6.20
N VAL A 60 -13.43 -0.81 6.97
CA VAL A 60 -14.44 -1.66 7.63
C VAL A 60 -15.24 -0.84 8.65
N SER A 61 -14.60 0.14 9.30
CA SER A 61 -15.25 1.11 10.19
C SER A 61 -14.49 2.44 10.13
N SER A 62 -15.06 3.44 9.45
CA SER A 62 -14.40 4.73 9.29
C SER A 62 -14.13 5.44 10.63
N ALA A 63 -15.02 5.31 11.62
CA ALA A 63 -14.82 5.90 12.94
C ALA A 63 -13.62 5.28 13.68
N GLU A 64 -13.55 3.95 13.74
CA GLU A 64 -12.43 3.28 14.41
C GLU A 64 -11.13 3.45 13.64
N CYS A 65 -11.17 3.49 12.31
CA CYS A 65 -10.01 3.71 11.48
C CYS A 65 -9.43 5.12 11.68
N VAL A 66 -10.27 6.16 11.77
CA VAL A 66 -9.83 7.53 12.09
C VAL A 66 -9.18 7.58 13.48
N ASP A 67 -9.82 6.99 14.50
CA ASP A 67 -9.28 6.95 15.86
C ASP A 67 -7.96 6.18 15.96
N LYS A 68 -7.77 5.19 15.09
CA LYS A 68 -6.59 4.32 15.04
C LYS A 68 -5.66 4.62 13.86
N ALA A 69 -5.80 5.78 13.22
CA ALA A 69 -4.98 6.14 12.05
C ALA A 69 -3.47 6.18 12.39
N TYR A 70 -3.11 6.43 13.65
CA TYR A 70 -1.73 6.35 14.12
C TYR A 70 -1.11 4.95 13.97
N LEU A 71 -1.91 3.89 13.89
CA LEU A 71 -1.45 2.51 13.68
C LEU A 71 -1.08 2.20 12.23
N CYS A 72 -1.44 3.03 11.25
CA CYS A 72 -1.11 2.81 9.84
C CYS A 72 0.41 2.69 9.60
N THR A 73 1.24 3.31 10.45
CA THR A 73 2.71 3.24 10.35
C THR A 73 3.34 2.26 11.33
N ASN A 74 2.55 1.68 12.24
CA ASN A 74 3.06 0.73 13.22
C ASN A 74 3.26 -0.64 12.56
N VAL A 75 4.50 -1.13 12.54
CA VAL A 75 4.89 -2.39 11.89
C VAL A 75 4.06 -3.59 12.34
N LEU A 76 3.68 -3.66 13.63
CA LEU A 76 2.90 -4.78 14.17
C LEU A 76 1.44 -4.76 13.72
N TYR A 77 0.90 -3.57 13.46
CA TYR A 77 -0.52 -3.39 13.11
C TYR A 77 -0.72 -3.05 11.64
N LYS A 78 0.36 -2.86 10.87
CA LYS A 78 0.30 -2.46 9.46
C LYS A 78 -0.53 -3.42 8.62
N ASP A 79 -0.35 -4.73 8.79
CA ASP A 79 -1.12 -5.74 8.06
C ASP A 79 -2.60 -5.71 8.43
N LEU A 80 -2.91 -5.45 9.70
CA LEU A 80 -4.28 -5.30 10.18
C LEU A 80 -4.93 -4.03 9.60
N MET A 81 -4.20 -2.92 9.62
CA MET A 81 -4.65 -1.64 9.07
C MET A 81 -4.80 -1.71 7.55
N GLN A 82 -3.94 -2.46 6.85
CA GLN A 82 -4.09 -2.71 5.42
C GLN A 82 -5.35 -3.48 5.07
N LYS A 83 -5.82 -4.37 5.95
CA LYS A 83 -7.05 -5.15 5.73
C LYS A 83 -8.31 -4.43 6.18
N LYS A 84 -8.23 -3.63 7.25
CA LYS A 84 -9.41 -3.04 7.91
C LYS A 84 -9.60 -1.55 7.62
N CYS A 85 -8.51 -0.84 7.34
CA CYS A 85 -8.46 0.61 7.25
C CYS A 85 -7.68 1.05 6.00
N SER A 86 -7.83 0.31 4.90
CA SER A 86 -7.07 0.54 3.67
C SER A 86 -7.25 1.95 3.12
N ALA A 87 -8.45 2.51 3.25
CA ALA A 87 -8.77 3.87 2.79
C ALA A 87 -8.18 4.93 3.74
N THR A 88 -8.45 4.83 5.04
CA THR A 88 -7.89 5.76 6.04
C THR A 88 -6.37 5.78 6.04
N CYS A 89 -5.72 4.62 5.82
CA CYS A 89 -4.27 4.52 5.77
C CYS A 89 -3.66 4.79 4.40
N GLY A 90 -4.47 5.05 3.37
CA GLY A 90 -3.97 5.29 2.00
C GLY A 90 -3.26 4.08 1.38
N PHE A 91 -3.60 2.86 1.80
CA PHE A 91 -3.06 1.62 1.24
C PHE A 91 -3.77 1.19 -0.04
N CYS A 92 -4.85 1.86 -0.38
CA CYS A 92 -5.54 1.63 -1.63
C CYS A 92 -4.66 2.00 -2.81
N LYS A 93 -4.36 1.00 -3.62
CA LYS A 93 -3.75 1.19 -4.92
C LYS A 93 -4.89 1.43 -5.89
N SER A 94 -5.10 2.68 -6.30
CA SER A 94 -5.96 2.93 -7.46
C SER A 94 -5.37 2.17 -8.64
N SER A 95 -6.11 1.20 -9.19
CA SER A 95 -5.76 0.50 -10.44
C SER A 95 -5.93 1.41 -11.67
N ALA A 96 -5.40 2.63 -11.59
CA ALA A 96 -5.23 3.56 -12.68
C ALA A 96 -3.87 4.21 -12.45
N ASP A 97 -2.81 3.55 -12.92
CA ASP A 97 -1.61 4.16 -13.49
C ASP A 97 -0.55 3.08 -13.75
N ALA A 98 -0.77 2.30 -14.80
CA ALA A 98 0.33 1.81 -15.61
C ALA A 98 0.74 2.92 -16.59
N ALA A 99 1.31 4.00 -16.07
CA ALA A 99 2.12 4.93 -16.83
C ALA A 99 3.16 5.60 -15.92
N THR A 100 4.37 5.02 -15.99
CA THR A 100 5.68 5.66 -15.76
C THR A 100 6.23 5.70 -14.33
N PRO A 101 7.43 5.11 -14.10
CA PRO A 101 8.23 5.41 -12.92
C PRO A 101 8.98 6.73 -13.15
N ALA A 102 8.85 7.68 -12.25
CA ALA A 102 9.78 8.79 -12.15
C ALA A 102 10.19 9.00 -10.68
N SER A 103 11.20 8.24 -10.27
CA SER A 103 12.07 8.61 -9.17
C SER A 103 13.40 9.10 -9.75
N GLY A 104 13.78 10.35 -9.45
CA GLY A 104 15.17 10.73 -9.17
C GLY A 104 16.03 11.39 -10.26
N GLN A 105 16.06 12.73 -10.26
CA GLN A 105 17.25 13.64 -10.25
C GLN A 105 18.39 13.49 -11.28
N SER A 106 18.66 14.56 -12.07
CA SER A 106 19.83 15.46 -11.87
C SER A 106 20.13 16.41 -13.05
N SER A 107 20.49 17.64 -12.68
CA SER A 107 21.47 18.55 -13.31
C SER A 107 21.25 19.09 -14.73
N GLY A 108 20.95 20.38 -14.79
CA GLY A 108 21.15 21.22 -15.98
C GLY A 108 21.08 22.70 -15.63
N ASN A 109 22.19 23.29 -15.16
CA ASN A 109 22.38 24.74 -15.19
C ASN A 109 22.44 25.20 -16.65
N ILE A 110 21.54 26.09 -17.09
CA ILE A 110 21.71 27.21 -18.05
C ILE A 110 20.28 27.75 -18.35
N TYR A 111 19.86 29.00 -18.26
CA TYR A 111 20.46 30.33 -18.32
C TYR A 111 19.84 31.25 -17.25
N ILE A 112 20.67 32.09 -16.62
CA ILE A 112 20.23 33.33 -15.98
C ILE A 112 20.06 34.39 -17.06
N LYS A 113 18.92 35.08 -17.07
CA LYS A 113 18.80 36.56 -17.14
C LYS A 113 17.36 36.96 -17.45
N ILE A 114 16.55 37.18 -16.41
CA ILE A 114 15.57 38.26 -16.44
C ILE A 114 15.58 38.91 -15.05
N ASN A 115 16.15 40.12 -14.99
CA ASN A 115 15.95 41.03 -13.88
C ASN A 115 14.52 41.57 -13.98
N LEU A 116 13.61 41.19 -13.08
CA LEU A 116 12.38 41.95 -12.86
C LEU A 116 12.12 42.08 -11.36
N LYS A 117 11.89 43.33 -10.95
CA LYS A 117 11.82 43.83 -9.58
C LYS A 117 10.68 43.21 -8.77
N LEU A 118 10.97 43.09 -7.48
CA LEU A 118 10.05 42.83 -6.38
C LEU A 118 8.84 43.78 -6.42
N GLU A 119 7.64 43.21 -6.30
CA GLU A 119 6.52 43.67 -5.48
C GLU A 119 5.49 42.52 -5.43
N GLY A 120 4.93 42.26 -4.25
CA GLY A 120 4.42 40.95 -3.83
C GLY A 120 3.16 40.43 -4.52
N GLU A 121 3.01 39.10 -4.55
CA GLU A 121 1.88 38.31 -4.02
C GLU A 121 1.98 36.82 -4.43
N ASN A 122 2.14 35.97 -3.41
CA ASN A 122 1.84 34.52 -3.31
C ASN A 122 2.10 33.56 -4.51
N ALA A 123 3.18 32.76 -4.42
CA ALA A 123 3.17 31.35 -4.86
C ALA A 123 4.36 30.56 -4.27
N ALA A 124 4.05 29.52 -3.48
CA ALA A 124 4.95 28.49 -2.93
C ALA A 124 6.09 28.96 -2.02
N GLN A 125 5.74 29.41 -0.81
CA GLN A 125 6.68 29.34 0.32
C GLN A 125 7.01 27.86 0.57
N SER A 126 8.16 27.39 0.11
CA SER A 126 8.87 26.31 0.80
C SER A 126 9.30 26.87 2.14
N SER A 127 8.35 26.91 3.10
CA SER A 127 8.63 27.33 4.46
C SER A 127 9.49 26.25 5.07
N CYS A 128 10.80 26.48 5.08
CA CYS A 128 11.71 25.62 5.81
C CYS A 128 11.54 25.86 7.31
N VAL A 129 10.55 25.18 7.87
CA VAL A 129 10.17 25.30 9.26
C VAL A 129 10.03 23.91 9.85
N ASP A 130 10.41 23.80 11.11
CA ASP A 130 10.11 22.61 11.88
C ASP A 130 8.65 22.68 12.33
N VAL A 131 7.89 21.65 12.04
CA VAL A 131 6.48 21.53 12.43
C VAL A 131 6.35 21.50 13.96
N ASN A 132 7.30 20.87 14.64
CA ASN A 132 7.44 20.91 16.09
C ASN A 132 8.92 21.04 16.49
N PRO A 133 9.43 22.27 16.68
CA PRO A 133 10.86 22.50 16.93
C PRO A 133 11.36 21.86 18.23
N ALA A 134 10.51 21.73 19.26
CA ALA A 134 10.89 21.10 20.53
C ALA A 134 11.10 19.58 20.37
N ASP A 135 10.29 18.92 19.54
CA ASP A 135 10.42 17.50 19.24
C ASP A 135 11.56 17.25 18.25
N CYS A 136 11.70 18.11 17.24
CA CYS A 136 12.79 18.07 16.26
C CYS A 136 14.17 18.19 16.94
N ALA A 137 14.34 19.12 17.89
CA ALA A 137 15.59 19.27 18.64
C ALA A 137 15.98 17.97 19.38
N LYS A 138 15.00 17.31 20.02
CA LYS A 138 15.19 16.03 20.73
C LYS A 138 15.49 14.86 19.79
N LYS A 139 14.98 14.91 18.55
CA LYS A 139 15.10 13.85 17.54
C LYS A 139 16.10 14.17 16.42
N SER A 140 16.95 15.17 16.61
CA SER A 140 17.99 15.56 15.65
C SER A 140 18.94 14.41 15.29
N TYR A 141 19.13 13.43 16.17
CA TYR A 141 19.90 12.21 15.85
C TYR A 141 19.28 11.36 14.73
N LEU A 142 17.99 11.55 14.40
CA LEU A 142 17.31 10.85 13.30
C LEU A 142 17.57 11.49 11.93
N CYS A 143 18.17 12.68 11.86
CA CYS A 143 18.48 13.35 10.58
C CYS A 143 19.39 12.49 9.68
N THR A 144 20.27 11.67 10.26
CA THR A 144 21.16 10.78 9.50
C THR A 144 20.61 9.37 9.32
N ASN A 145 19.50 9.02 9.97
CA ASN A 145 18.93 7.69 9.91
C ASN A 145 18.11 7.52 8.61
N ALA A 146 18.52 6.59 7.75
CA ALA A 146 17.88 6.36 6.45
C ALA A 146 16.38 6.06 6.54
N ALA A 147 15.93 5.36 7.59
CA ALA A 147 14.51 5.03 7.78
C ALA A 147 13.66 6.26 8.13
N TYR A 148 14.25 7.26 8.80
CA TYR A 148 13.54 8.44 9.28
C TYR A 148 13.86 9.71 8.48
N LYS A 149 14.79 9.64 7.52
CA LYS A 149 15.25 10.79 6.72
C LYS A 149 14.09 11.52 6.02
N SER A 150 13.14 10.79 5.43
CA SER A 150 11.97 11.40 4.78
C SER A 150 11.08 12.15 5.77
N LEU A 151 10.81 11.54 6.93
CA LEU A 151 10.02 12.17 8.00
C LEU A 151 10.71 13.42 8.54
N MET A 152 12.02 13.35 8.74
CA MET A 152 12.81 14.49 9.21
C MET A 152 12.94 15.59 8.15
N THR A 153 12.93 15.25 6.85
CA THR A 153 12.88 16.20 5.73
C THR A 153 11.56 16.95 5.69
N GLU A 154 10.45 16.28 5.98
CA GLU A 154 9.13 16.90 5.94
C GLU A 154 8.80 17.70 7.20
N LYS A 155 9.15 17.17 8.39
CA LYS A 155 8.71 17.73 9.67
C LYS A 155 9.75 18.56 10.39
N CYS A 156 11.04 18.32 10.10
CA CYS A 156 12.17 18.89 10.82
C CYS A 156 13.23 19.44 9.85
N SER A 157 12.77 19.98 8.72
CA SER A 157 13.61 20.40 7.59
C SER A 157 14.69 21.39 8.03
N LYS A 158 14.36 22.27 9.00
CA LYS A 158 15.26 23.29 9.52
C LYS A 158 16.22 22.72 10.54
N THR A 159 15.74 21.92 11.50
CA THR A 159 16.59 21.26 12.50
C THR A 159 17.61 20.33 11.86
N CYS A 160 17.24 19.64 10.79
CA CYS A 160 18.12 18.72 10.07
C CYS A 160 18.90 19.35 8.92
N ASN A 161 18.72 20.66 8.67
CA ASN A 161 19.38 21.38 7.60
C ASN A 161 19.18 20.70 6.22
N PHE A 162 17.94 20.26 5.96
CA PHE A 162 17.51 19.71 4.66
C PHE A 162 16.97 20.78 3.71
N CYS A 163 16.77 21.97 4.26
CA CYS A 163 16.95 23.23 3.56
C CYS A 163 18.23 23.90 4.10
#